data_AF-A0A8H6P015-F1
#
_entry.id   AF-A0A8H6P015-F1
#
_cell.length_a   1.000
_cell.length_b   1.000
_cell.length_c   1.000
_cell.angle_alpha   90.00
_cell.angle_beta   90.00
_cell.angle_gamma   90.00
#
_symmetry.space_group_name_H-M   'P 1'
#
loop_
_entity.id
_entity.type
_entity.pdbx_description
1 polymer ?
#
loop_
_entity_poly.entity_id
_entity_poly.type
_entity_poly.pdbx_seq_one_letter_code
_entity_poly.pdbx_strand_id
1 'polypeptide(L)'
;MPLLVVGFYVLQLDRTNIGNALTDTLAQDLGITSSQVNIGNQLMFAGIVVAEIPSNIVLQRLGAPVWLTLQVAVWGAVALSQAWCTNVHSFYATRFLLGAFEGGYIPGSQYMMALFYTRSELALRTSVFYFGNYAAAATGSLIAAGILQLGGRGGLAGWQWLFVVEGTLTLLIFVAFLLLLPRSPKHTAPIHGRFDAFSSRERAILTARILRDDESKGADRADITLASLKVAFSDVRLWLHMLLNFVGLAPKGAIAIYGPSIIKSLGFSKVDANLLSAVGNVLVIVLSFALSVGSDKTGLRGPWCLVAFVWSIAFAGALCGLPVGSDKWVQYAMFTLLTGGNALSQAINDAWMSINATTPSSRSVGLAMAVMGSNLGGLAGQQLFQESDSPRYSKAFLAILLLYGACIPLTLVIMYVYWRANRKSRAGTTENDGAVGERRFDL
;
A
#
# COMPACT_ATOMS: atom_id res chain seq x y z
N MET A 1 11.53 -0.84 16.14
CA MET A 1 10.47 -1.41 15.28
C MET A 1 9.12 -0.75 15.52
N PRO A 2 8.54 -0.67 16.75
CA PRO A 2 7.24 -0.02 16.97
C PRO A 2 7.15 1.41 16.45
N LEU A 3 8.21 2.22 16.65
CA LEU A 3 8.30 3.57 16.07
C LEU A 3 8.13 3.57 14.55
N LEU A 4 8.79 2.65 13.85
CA LEU A 4 8.71 2.55 12.39
C LEU A 4 7.31 2.14 11.91
N VAL A 5 6.64 1.26 12.66
CA VAL A 5 5.24 0.86 12.40
C VAL A 5 4.31 2.07 12.54
N VAL A 6 4.45 2.83 13.62
CA VAL A 6 3.62 4.02 13.87
C VAL A 6 3.90 5.12 12.85
N GLY A 7 5.15 5.29 12.42
CA GLY A 7 5.47 6.21 11.32
C GLY A 7 4.85 5.77 9.99
N PHE A 8 4.76 4.45 9.71
CA PHE A 8 4.05 3.97 8.51
C PHE A 8 2.52 4.14 8.65
N TYR A 9 2.00 4.01 9.87
CA TYR A 9 0.60 4.28 10.15
C TYR A 9 0.22 5.72 9.83
N VAL A 10 0.97 6.71 10.34
CA VAL A 10 0.68 8.13 10.06
C VAL A 10 0.93 8.50 8.59
N LEU A 11 1.96 7.93 7.95
CA LEU A 11 2.17 8.08 6.50
C LEU A 11 0.92 7.65 5.71
N GLN A 12 0.32 6.51 6.09
CA GLN A 12 -0.86 6.02 5.39
C GLN A 12 -2.14 6.83 5.71
N LEU A 13 -2.26 7.37 6.94
CA LEU A 13 -3.33 8.31 7.28
C LEU A 13 -3.25 9.57 6.41
N ASP A 14 -2.09 10.24 6.41
CA ASP A 14 -1.85 11.49 5.69
C ASP A 14 -2.09 11.35 4.18
N ARG A 15 -1.86 10.15 3.63
CA ARG A 15 -2.08 9.83 2.22
C ARG A 15 -3.54 9.66 1.83
N THR A 16 -4.35 9.09 2.73
CA THR A 16 -5.74 8.68 2.43
C THR A 16 -6.79 9.65 2.92
N ASN A 17 -6.41 10.56 3.82
CA ASN A 17 -7.30 11.53 4.42
C ASN A 17 -8.07 12.41 3.42
N ILE A 18 -7.55 12.61 2.21
CA ILE A 18 -8.25 13.35 1.15
C ILE A 18 -9.59 12.72 0.82
N GLY A 19 -9.69 11.40 0.80
CA GLY A 19 -10.96 10.72 0.50
C GLY A 19 -12.02 11.03 1.55
N ASN A 20 -11.60 11.11 2.81
CA ASN A 20 -12.47 11.51 3.91
C ASN A 20 -12.79 13.02 3.85
N ALA A 21 -11.81 13.88 3.54
CA ALA A 21 -11.97 15.32 3.43
C ALA A 21 -12.95 15.74 2.32
N LEU A 22 -13.00 14.99 1.21
CA LEU A 22 -13.96 15.20 0.11
C LEU A 22 -15.43 15.01 0.53
N THR A 23 -15.68 14.35 1.66
CA THR A 23 -17.03 14.28 2.22
C THR A 23 -17.48 15.56 2.91
N ASP A 24 -16.60 16.53 3.12
CA ASP A 24 -16.91 17.84 3.71
C ASP A 24 -16.90 18.94 2.64
N THR A 25 -16.55 20.19 2.99
CA THR A 25 -16.57 21.36 2.09
C THR A 25 -15.29 21.58 1.30
N LEU A 26 -14.27 20.70 1.43
CA LEU A 26 -12.94 20.88 0.83
C LEU A 26 -12.99 21.28 -0.65
N ALA A 27 -13.75 20.56 -1.47
CA ALA A 27 -13.84 20.84 -2.91
C ALA A 27 -14.43 22.22 -3.21
N GLN A 28 -15.40 22.67 -2.40
CA GLN A 28 -16.06 23.97 -2.54
C GLN A 28 -15.14 25.10 -2.08
N ASP A 29 -14.50 24.94 -0.92
CA ASP A 29 -13.65 25.96 -0.30
C ASP A 29 -12.41 26.26 -1.14
N LEU A 30 -11.86 25.25 -1.83
CA LEU A 30 -10.71 25.40 -2.73
C LEU A 30 -11.09 25.68 -4.19
N GLY A 31 -12.38 25.58 -4.54
CA GLY A 31 -12.86 25.68 -5.92
C GLY A 31 -12.26 24.60 -6.83
N ILE A 32 -12.09 23.37 -6.34
CA ILE A 32 -11.47 22.27 -7.08
C ILE A 32 -12.47 21.22 -7.53
N THR A 33 -12.27 20.71 -8.75
CA THR A 33 -13.04 19.60 -9.33
C THR A 33 -12.46 18.25 -8.95
N SER A 34 -13.23 17.17 -9.12
CA SER A 34 -12.73 15.79 -8.90
C SER A 34 -11.51 15.47 -9.79
N SER A 35 -11.47 16.00 -11.01
CA SER A 35 -10.31 15.84 -11.91
C SER A 35 -9.05 16.50 -11.34
N GLN A 36 -9.18 17.69 -10.74
CA GLN A 36 -8.06 18.35 -10.07
C GLN A 36 -7.63 17.59 -8.82
N VAL A 37 -8.56 17.01 -8.05
CA VAL A 37 -8.22 16.13 -6.92
C VAL A 37 -7.41 14.91 -7.39
N ASN A 38 -7.81 14.30 -8.51
CA ASN A 38 -7.07 13.19 -9.12
C ASN A 38 -5.65 13.61 -9.55
N ILE A 39 -5.50 14.78 -10.19
CA ILE A 39 -4.18 15.32 -10.55
C ILE A 39 -3.32 15.56 -9.31
N GLY A 40 -3.88 16.13 -8.24
CA GLY A 40 -3.17 16.32 -6.98
C GLY A 40 -2.65 15.00 -6.40
N ASN A 41 -3.47 13.94 -6.41
CA ASN A 41 -3.01 12.62 -5.97
C ASN A 41 -1.93 12.04 -6.90
N GLN A 42 -2.07 12.19 -8.21
CA GLN A 42 -1.03 11.76 -9.16
C GLN A 42 0.30 12.50 -8.92
N LEU A 43 0.25 13.81 -8.61
CA LEU A 43 1.43 14.60 -8.27
C LEU A 43 2.10 14.10 -6.99
N MET A 44 1.34 13.69 -5.97
CA MET A 44 1.89 13.06 -4.77
C MET A 44 2.67 11.79 -5.12
N PHE A 45 2.10 10.89 -5.94
CA PHE A 45 2.81 9.71 -6.40
C PHE A 45 4.04 10.04 -7.26
N ALA A 46 3.95 11.06 -8.12
CA ALA A 46 5.09 11.54 -8.89
C ALA A 46 6.21 12.04 -7.96
N GLY A 47 5.85 12.78 -6.90
CA GLY A 47 6.78 13.22 -5.85
C GLY A 47 7.50 12.04 -5.20
N ILE A 48 6.78 10.96 -4.86
CA ILE A 48 7.38 9.74 -4.31
C ILE A 48 8.42 9.15 -5.26
N VAL A 49 8.04 8.94 -6.53
CA VAL A 49 8.93 8.32 -7.52
C VAL A 49 10.19 9.16 -7.74
N VAL A 50 10.04 10.47 -7.87
CA VAL A 50 11.18 11.39 -8.07
C VAL A 50 12.08 11.41 -6.85
N ALA A 51 11.51 11.36 -5.64
CA ALA A 51 12.27 11.46 -4.41
C ALA A 51 12.87 10.13 -3.93
N GLU A 52 12.37 8.97 -4.37
CA GLU A 52 12.80 7.66 -3.84
C GLU A 52 14.31 7.43 -3.97
N ILE A 53 14.88 7.64 -5.16
CA ILE A 53 16.33 7.45 -5.41
C ILE A 53 17.16 8.51 -4.67
N PRO A 54 16.90 9.84 -4.82
CA PRO A 54 17.63 10.86 -4.06
C PRO A 54 17.55 10.65 -2.54
N SER A 55 16.37 10.30 -2.04
CA SER A 55 16.12 10.09 -0.60
C SER A 55 16.94 8.93 -0.06
N ASN A 56 17.09 7.83 -0.82
CA ASN A 56 17.96 6.72 -0.42
C ASN A 56 19.46 7.11 -0.43
N ILE A 57 19.89 7.96 -1.37
CA ILE A 57 21.27 8.48 -1.38
C ILE A 57 21.52 9.38 -0.16
N VAL A 58 20.58 10.26 0.17
CA VAL A 58 20.67 11.13 1.35
C VAL A 58 20.66 10.31 2.63
N LEU A 59 19.85 9.25 2.70
CA LEU A 59 19.82 8.30 3.81
C LEU A 59 21.19 7.65 4.05
N GLN A 60 21.88 7.23 2.99
CA GLN A 60 23.22 6.64 3.12
C GLN A 60 24.27 7.66 3.60
N ARG A 61 24.11 8.94 3.25
CA ARG A 61 25.06 10.01 3.64
C ARG A 61 24.83 10.55 5.05
N LEU A 62 23.57 10.82 5.42
CA LEU A 62 23.20 11.40 6.72
C LEU A 62 22.95 10.35 7.81
N GLY A 63 22.76 9.10 7.39
CA GLY A 63 22.31 8.01 8.24
C GLY A 63 20.78 7.95 8.31
N ALA A 64 20.25 6.72 8.28
CA ALA A 64 18.82 6.44 8.39
C ALA A 64 18.08 7.13 9.57
N PRO A 65 18.64 7.19 10.79
CA PRO A 65 17.91 7.77 11.93
C PRO A 65 17.63 9.26 11.71
N VAL A 66 18.63 10.01 11.26
CA VAL A 66 18.54 11.46 11.02
C VAL A 66 17.58 11.73 9.88
N TRP A 67 17.76 11.02 8.77
CA TRP A 67 16.95 11.22 7.58
C TRP A 67 15.47 10.85 7.81
N LEU A 68 15.19 9.68 8.39
CA LEU A 68 13.82 9.26 8.70
C LEU A 68 13.12 10.25 9.64
N THR A 69 13.83 10.75 10.65
CA THR A 69 13.26 11.74 11.58
C THR A 69 12.98 13.08 10.87
N LEU A 70 13.87 13.53 10.00
CA LEU A 70 13.67 14.73 9.19
C LEU A 70 12.48 14.56 8.23
N GLN A 71 12.35 13.40 7.58
CA GLN A 71 11.23 13.11 6.70
C GLN A 71 9.89 13.23 7.45
N VAL A 72 9.76 12.59 8.62
CA VAL A 72 8.53 12.66 9.45
C VAL A 72 8.22 14.10 9.84
N ALA A 73 9.24 14.89 10.19
CA ALA A 73 9.08 16.30 10.53
C ALA A 73 8.54 17.12 9.36
N VAL A 74 9.18 16.99 8.19
CA VAL A 74 8.86 17.81 7.02
C VAL A 74 7.54 17.40 6.41
N TRP A 75 7.28 16.10 6.23
CA TRP A 75 5.99 15.66 5.68
C TRP A 75 4.87 15.96 6.68
N GLY A 76 5.10 15.84 8.00
CA GLY A 76 4.11 16.19 9.02
C GLY A 76 3.75 17.68 8.99
N ALA A 77 4.75 18.54 8.79
CA ALA A 77 4.52 19.98 8.61
C ALA A 77 3.75 20.28 7.31
N VAL A 78 4.06 19.58 6.21
CA VAL A 78 3.32 19.70 4.95
C VAL A 78 1.88 19.20 5.12
N ALA A 79 1.67 18.05 5.77
CA ALA A 79 0.36 17.49 6.07
C ALA A 79 -0.49 18.47 6.88
N LEU A 80 0.08 19.05 7.94
CA LEU A 80 -0.56 20.09 8.74
C LEU A 80 -0.89 21.33 7.89
N SER A 81 0.05 21.79 7.05
CA SER A 81 -0.13 22.98 6.22
C SER A 81 -1.30 22.88 5.22
N GLN A 82 -1.71 21.66 4.84
CA GLN A 82 -2.84 21.45 3.92
C GLN A 82 -4.16 22.06 4.45
N ALA A 83 -4.31 22.20 5.77
CA ALA A 83 -5.49 22.83 6.38
C ALA A 83 -5.69 24.30 5.95
N TRP A 84 -4.63 24.98 5.49
CA TRP A 84 -4.67 26.38 5.07
C TRP A 84 -4.50 26.57 3.56
N CYS A 85 -4.66 25.50 2.76
CA CYS A 85 -4.70 25.63 1.32
C CYS A 85 -5.97 26.40 0.89
N THR A 86 -5.80 27.39 0.00
CA THR A 86 -6.89 28.27 -0.45
C THR A 86 -7.20 28.16 -1.93
N ASN A 87 -6.35 27.48 -2.69
CA ASN A 87 -6.50 27.33 -4.14
C ASN A 87 -5.88 26.03 -4.66
N VAL A 88 -6.21 25.67 -5.90
CA VAL A 88 -5.71 24.46 -6.58
C VAL A 88 -4.19 24.36 -6.63
N HIS A 89 -3.47 25.47 -6.78
CA HIS A 89 -2.01 25.46 -6.88
C HIS A 89 -1.35 25.11 -5.54
N SER A 90 -1.85 25.69 -4.44
CA SER A 90 -1.42 25.32 -3.08
C SER A 90 -1.72 23.86 -2.77
N PHE A 91 -2.88 23.35 -3.21
CA PHE A 91 -3.22 21.94 -3.11
C PHE A 91 -2.25 21.05 -3.90
N TYR A 92 -1.91 21.38 -5.14
CA TYR A 92 -0.94 20.63 -5.94
C TYR A 92 0.47 20.64 -5.34
N ALA A 93 0.92 21.81 -4.86
CA ALA A 93 2.23 21.95 -4.25
C ALA A 93 2.35 21.10 -2.99
N THR A 94 1.38 21.21 -2.06
CA THR A 94 1.36 20.41 -0.83
C THR A 94 1.28 18.92 -1.12
N ARG A 95 0.49 18.49 -2.11
CA ARG A 95 0.42 17.07 -2.54
C ARG A 95 1.74 16.53 -3.04
N PHE A 96 2.38 17.27 -3.95
CA PHE A 96 3.69 16.88 -4.48
C PHE A 96 4.74 16.80 -3.37
N LEU A 97 4.80 17.81 -2.50
CA LEU A 97 5.75 17.86 -1.39
C LEU A 97 5.51 16.73 -0.39
N LEU A 98 4.25 16.44 -0.04
CA LEU A 98 3.89 15.33 0.83
C LEU A 98 4.49 14.02 0.29
N GLY A 99 4.24 13.72 -0.98
CA GLY A 99 4.81 12.55 -1.64
C GLY A 99 6.34 12.55 -1.71
N ALA A 100 6.94 13.69 -2.03
CA ALA A 100 8.40 13.82 -2.11
C ALA A 100 9.10 13.50 -0.78
N PHE A 101 8.53 13.93 0.36
CA PHE A 101 9.12 13.65 1.66
C PHE A 101 8.77 12.26 2.21
N GLU A 102 7.63 11.69 1.84
CA GLU A 102 7.23 10.32 2.20
C GLU A 102 8.04 9.24 1.48
N GLY A 103 8.47 9.49 0.23
CA GLY A 103 8.94 8.44 -0.69
C GLY A 103 10.11 7.57 -0.20
N GLY A 104 10.99 8.11 0.64
CA GLY A 104 12.12 7.35 1.20
C GLY A 104 11.83 6.61 2.51
N TYR A 105 10.65 6.82 3.12
CA TYR A 105 10.41 6.34 4.47
C TYR A 105 10.35 4.80 4.55
N ILE A 106 9.64 4.16 3.62
CA ILE A 106 9.50 2.70 3.57
C ILE A 106 10.86 2.02 3.37
N PRO A 107 11.63 2.31 2.29
CA PRO A 107 12.94 1.69 2.09
C PRO A 107 13.92 2.06 3.20
N GLY A 108 13.87 3.30 3.71
CA GLY A 108 14.73 3.73 4.81
C GLY A 108 14.44 3.01 6.13
N SER A 109 13.17 2.75 6.41
CA SER A 109 12.73 1.95 7.56
C SER A 109 13.17 0.50 7.43
N GLN A 110 13.08 -0.08 6.23
CA GLN A 110 13.58 -1.44 5.96
C GLN A 110 15.09 -1.54 6.13
N TYR A 111 15.85 -0.56 5.62
CA TYR A 111 17.29 -0.47 5.85
C TYR A 111 17.61 -0.38 7.35
N MET A 112 16.92 0.50 8.08
CA MET A 112 17.08 0.62 9.53
C MET A 112 16.81 -0.71 10.23
N MET A 113 15.74 -1.43 9.88
CA MET A 113 15.48 -2.75 10.44
C MET A 113 16.58 -3.76 10.12
N ALA A 114 17.13 -3.74 8.91
CA ALA A 114 18.22 -4.64 8.50
C ALA A 114 19.50 -4.44 9.33
N LEU A 115 19.73 -3.24 9.89
CA LEU A 115 20.84 -2.97 10.82
C LEU A 115 20.65 -3.67 12.18
N PHE A 116 19.42 -3.73 12.69
CA PHE A 116 19.13 -4.22 14.05
C PHE A 116 18.69 -5.69 14.12
N TYR A 117 18.30 -6.29 12.99
CA TYR A 117 17.79 -7.67 12.94
C TYR A 117 18.65 -8.58 12.06
N THR A 118 18.66 -9.88 12.40
CA THR A 118 19.36 -10.89 11.59
C THR A 118 18.59 -11.18 10.29
N ARG A 119 19.27 -11.77 9.30
CA ARG A 119 18.65 -12.13 8.01
C ARG A 119 17.42 -13.04 8.20
N SER A 120 17.50 -13.97 9.16
CA SER A 120 16.40 -14.90 9.50
C SER A 120 15.19 -14.23 10.16
N GLU A 121 15.37 -13.08 10.82
CA GLU A 121 14.28 -12.36 11.50
C GLU A 121 13.60 -11.32 10.61
N LEU A 122 14.33 -10.78 9.63
CA LEU A 122 13.92 -9.59 8.89
C LEU A 122 12.58 -9.76 8.15
N ALA A 123 12.28 -10.96 7.65
CA ALA A 123 11.02 -11.24 6.96
C ALA A 123 9.80 -11.01 7.87
N LEU A 124 9.80 -11.63 9.07
CA LEU A 124 8.72 -11.46 10.05
C LEU A 124 8.61 -9.99 10.49
N ARG A 125 9.74 -9.32 10.74
CA ARG A 125 9.75 -7.91 11.15
C ARG A 125 9.22 -6.98 10.05
N THR A 126 9.47 -7.31 8.80
CA THR A 126 8.90 -6.59 7.64
C THR A 126 7.39 -6.77 7.60
N SER A 127 6.85 -7.98 7.80
CA SER A 127 5.40 -8.18 7.88
C SER A 127 4.75 -7.34 9.00
N VAL A 128 5.40 -7.26 10.18
CA VAL A 128 4.91 -6.41 11.28
C VAL A 128 4.98 -4.92 10.92
N PHE A 129 6.01 -4.47 10.18
CA PHE A 129 6.08 -3.09 9.68
C PHE A 129 4.86 -2.72 8.82
N TYR A 130 4.47 -3.59 7.88
CA TYR A 130 3.30 -3.38 7.04
C TYR A 130 1.97 -3.38 7.80
N PHE A 131 1.91 -3.89 9.03
CA PHE A 131 0.73 -3.77 9.88
C PHE A 131 0.31 -2.31 10.09
N GLY A 132 1.27 -1.36 10.10
CA GLY A 132 0.95 0.07 10.18
C GLY A 132 0.07 0.56 9.04
N ASN A 133 0.31 0.07 7.82
CA ASN A 133 -0.50 0.40 6.63
C ASN A 133 -1.94 -0.08 6.77
N TYR A 134 -2.13 -1.35 7.15
CA TYR A 134 -3.46 -1.95 7.30
C TYR A 134 -4.23 -1.33 8.46
N ALA A 135 -3.56 -1.06 9.58
CA ALA A 135 -4.17 -0.39 10.72
C ALA A 135 -4.67 1.02 10.35
N ALA A 136 -3.88 1.78 9.58
CA ALA A 136 -4.29 3.10 9.10
C ALA A 136 -5.48 3.02 8.16
N ALA A 137 -5.49 2.07 7.22
CA ALA A 137 -6.63 1.86 6.32
C ALA A 137 -7.92 1.51 7.08
N ALA A 138 -7.83 0.67 8.13
CA ALA A 138 -8.99 0.29 8.94
C ALA A 138 -9.52 1.41 9.82
N THR A 139 -8.64 2.24 10.38
CA THR A 139 -9.00 3.24 11.39
C THR A 139 -9.13 4.65 10.84
N GLY A 140 -8.55 4.96 9.68
CA GLY A 140 -8.49 6.32 9.13
C GLY A 140 -9.86 6.95 8.90
N SER A 141 -10.80 6.23 8.27
CA SER A 141 -12.16 6.75 8.08
C SER A 141 -12.95 6.84 9.39
N LEU A 142 -12.67 5.99 10.39
CA LEU A 142 -13.27 6.11 11.74
C LEU A 142 -12.79 7.37 12.46
N ILE A 143 -11.49 7.62 12.43
CA ILE A 143 -10.87 8.81 13.01
C ILE A 143 -11.41 10.07 12.31
N ALA A 144 -11.48 10.05 10.98
CA ALA A 144 -12.01 11.16 10.22
C ALA A 144 -13.47 11.46 10.54
N ALA A 145 -14.32 10.45 10.72
CA ALA A 145 -15.71 10.66 11.13
C ALA A 145 -15.84 11.40 12.47
N GLY A 146 -14.94 11.13 13.43
CA GLY A 146 -14.87 11.86 14.68
C GLY A 146 -14.42 13.31 14.48
N ILE A 147 -13.36 13.53 13.71
CA ILE A 147 -12.76 14.86 13.53
C ILE A 147 -13.66 15.79 12.69
N LEU A 148 -14.36 15.27 11.68
CA LEU A 148 -15.23 16.07 10.81
C LEU A 148 -16.41 16.72 11.57
N GLN A 149 -16.72 16.26 12.78
CA GLN A 149 -17.70 16.87 13.69
C GLN A 149 -17.19 18.15 14.36
N LEU A 150 -15.89 18.44 14.28
CA LEU A 150 -15.30 19.68 14.78
C LEU A 150 -15.55 20.87 13.84
N GLY A 151 -16.15 20.65 12.66
CA GLY A 151 -16.44 21.72 11.70
C GLY A 151 -17.22 22.88 12.34
N GLY A 152 -16.77 24.10 12.06
CA GLY A 152 -17.30 25.34 12.63
C GLY A 152 -16.68 25.73 13.97
N ARG A 153 -15.93 24.83 14.64
CA ARG A 153 -15.17 25.19 15.85
C ARG A 153 -13.90 25.94 15.47
N GLY A 154 -13.60 27.03 16.18
CA GLY A 154 -12.39 27.83 15.95
C GLY A 154 -12.34 28.50 14.56
N GLY A 155 -13.47 28.64 13.87
CA GLY A 155 -13.52 29.22 12.52
C GLY A 155 -13.00 28.30 11.41
N LEU A 156 -12.73 27.03 11.71
CA LEU A 156 -12.22 26.05 10.75
C LEU A 156 -13.31 25.10 10.27
N ALA A 157 -13.29 24.75 8.99
CA ALA A 157 -14.11 23.69 8.42
C ALA A 157 -13.68 22.31 8.95
N GLY A 158 -14.55 21.30 8.81
CA GLY A 158 -14.26 19.95 9.32
C GLY A 158 -13.04 19.32 8.64
N TRP A 159 -12.88 19.52 7.33
CA TRP A 159 -11.71 19.06 6.59
C TRP A 159 -10.41 19.75 7.03
N GLN A 160 -10.47 21.02 7.45
CA GLN A 160 -9.29 21.72 7.96
C GLN A 160 -8.87 21.11 9.29
N TRP A 161 -9.83 20.83 10.19
CA TRP A 161 -9.56 20.10 11.42
C TRP A 161 -8.98 18.70 11.17
N LEU A 162 -9.42 18.01 10.11
CA LEU A 162 -8.87 16.71 9.73
C LEU A 162 -7.36 16.79 9.46
N PHE A 163 -6.93 17.70 8.58
CA PHE A 163 -5.51 17.92 8.30
C PHE A 163 -4.74 18.44 9.51
N VAL A 164 -5.35 19.30 10.34
CA VAL A 164 -4.71 19.81 11.56
C VAL A 164 -4.42 18.67 12.53
N VAL A 165 -5.41 17.85 12.84
CA VAL A 165 -5.28 16.78 13.84
C VAL A 165 -4.33 15.70 13.35
N GLU A 166 -4.45 15.24 12.10
CA GLU A 166 -3.58 14.20 11.55
C GLU A 166 -2.15 14.70 11.36
N GLY A 167 -1.95 15.91 10.81
CA GLY A 167 -0.62 16.51 10.68
C GLY A 167 0.04 16.75 12.05
N THR A 168 -0.74 17.16 13.05
CA THR A 168 -0.24 17.29 14.43
C THR A 168 0.14 15.93 15.01
N LEU A 169 -0.67 14.89 14.79
CA LEU A 169 -0.33 13.52 15.20
C LEU A 169 0.99 13.08 14.58
N THR A 170 1.19 13.34 13.29
CA THR A 170 2.46 13.06 12.59
C THR A 170 3.64 13.81 13.22
N LEU A 171 3.46 15.09 13.59
CA LEU A 171 4.49 15.86 14.28
C LEU A 171 4.78 15.32 15.71
N LEU A 172 3.78 14.78 16.41
CA LEU A 172 4.00 14.08 17.69
C LEU A 172 4.83 12.81 17.49
N ILE A 173 4.60 12.08 16.39
CA ILE A 173 5.44 10.93 16.03
C ILE A 173 6.86 11.36 15.68
N PHE A 174 7.04 12.51 15.01
CA PHE A 174 8.37 13.11 14.83
C PHE A 174 9.08 13.35 16.18
N VAL A 175 8.38 13.90 17.17
CA VAL A 175 8.96 14.07 18.52
C VAL A 175 9.33 12.72 19.12
N ALA A 176 8.50 11.69 18.98
CA ALA A 176 8.85 10.34 19.43
C ALA A 176 10.09 9.78 18.69
N PHE A 177 10.24 10.06 17.40
CA PHE A 177 11.42 9.67 16.62
C PHE A 177 12.68 10.38 17.12
N LEU A 178 12.62 11.70 17.32
CA LEU A 178 13.72 12.44 17.92
C LEU A 178 14.12 11.86 19.27
N LEU A 179 13.13 11.57 20.12
CA LEU A 179 13.37 11.14 21.49
C LEU A 179 13.88 9.70 21.60
N LEU A 180 13.44 8.78 20.72
CA LEU A 180 13.57 7.33 20.94
C LEU A 180 14.20 6.54 19.78
N LEU A 181 14.35 7.10 18.58
CA LEU A 181 14.85 6.34 17.42
C LEU A 181 16.37 6.10 17.54
N PRO A 182 16.83 4.84 17.66
CA PRO A 182 18.24 4.53 17.90
C PRO A 182 19.09 4.71 16.64
N ARG A 183 20.36 5.12 16.75
CA ARG A 183 21.17 5.40 15.55
C ARG A 183 21.69 4.15 14.83
N SER A 184 22.21 3.19 15.58
CA SER A 184 22.75 1.93 15.08
C SER A 184 22.88 0.92 16.23
N PRO A 185 23.14 -0.37 15.96
CA PRO A 185 23.43 -1.34 17.03
C PRO A 185 24.62 -0.95 17.91
N LYS A 186 25.63 -0.29 17.33
CA LYS A 186 26.84 0.19 18.04
C LYS A 186 26.58 1.46 18.85
N HIS A 187 25.76 2.36 18.32
CA HIS A 187 25.40 3.64 18.92
C HIS A 187 23.87 3.74 19.01
N THR A 188 23.30 3.25 20.12
CA THR A 188 21.83 3.19 20.28
C THR A 188 21.23 4.50 20.75
N ALA A 189 22.03 5.43 21.24
CA ALA A 189 21.56 6.75 21.65
C ALA A 189 20.81 7.45 20.49
N PRO A 190 19.65 8.06 20.74
CA PRO A 190 18.91 8.85 19.76
C PRO A 190 19.69 10.07 19.26
N ILE A 191 19.12 10.82 18.31
CA ILE A 191 19.80 11.95 17.65
C ILE A 191 20.32 12.99 18.66
N HIS A 192 19.62 13.24 19.76
CA HIS A 192 20.05 14.20 20.80
C HIS A 192 21.00 13.61 21.86
N GLY A 193 21.15 12.29 21.92
CA GLY A 193 22.11 11.62 22.80
C GLY A 193 21.71 11.45 24.29
N ARG A 194 20.52 11.90 24.73
CA ARG A 194 20.14 11.90 26.17
C ARG A 194 19.36 10.67 26.65
N PHE A 195 18.53 10.08 25.78
CA PHE A 195 17.59 9.00 26.14
C PHE A 195 18.05 7.68 25.53
N ASP A 196 19.19 7.18 25.98
CA ASP A 196 19.66 5.87 25.54
C ASP A 196 18.97 4.76 26.33
N ALA A 197 18.02 4.10 25.68
CA ALA A 197 17.22 3.03 26.27
C ALA A 197 18.00 1.71 26.46
N PHE A 198 19.23 1.60 25.97
CA PHE A 198 20.02 0.37 26.02
C PHE A 198 21.21 0.53 26.97
N SER A 199 21.48 -0.51 27.74
CA SER A 199 22.71 -0.63 28.53
C SER A 199 23.91 -1.00 27.64
N SER A 200 25.12 -0.72 28.12
CA SER A 200 26.36 -1.11 27.42
C SER A 200 26.44 -2.62 27.14
N ARG A 201 25.90 -3.45 28.05
CA ARG A 201 25.81 -4.90 27.90
C ARG A 201 24.88 -5.28 26.74
N GLU A 202 23.70 -4.67 26.65
CA GLU A 202 22.75 -4.95 25.56
C GLU A 202 23.29 -4.52 24.21
N ARG A 203 23.99 -3.36 24.12
CA ARG A 203 24.66 -2.92 22.89
C ARG A 203 25.72 -3.91 22.42
N ALA A 204 26.51 -4.44 23.35
CA ALA A 204 27.52 -5.45 23.04
C ALA A 204 26.87 -6.74 22.50
N ILE A 205 25.77 -7.20 23.12
CA ILE A 205 25.00 -8.37 22.66
C ILE A 205 24.41 -8.12 21.27
N LEU A 206 23.76 -6.97 21.07
CA LEU A 206 23.17 -6.57 19.78
C LEU A 206 24.22 -6.55 18.67
N THR A 207 25.36 -5.88 18.91
CA THR A 207 26.43 -5.76 17.92
C THR A 207 27.05 -7.12 17.61
N ALA A 208 27.37 -7.92 18.63
CA ALA A 208 27.97 -9.24 18.45
C ALA A 208 27.05 -10.18 17.67
N ARG A 209 25.74 -10.11 17.92
CA ARG A 209 24.74 -10.93 17.23
C ARG A 209 24.66 -10.61 15.73
N ILE A 210 24.69 -9.32 15.37
CA ILE A 210 24.63 -8.88 13.98
C ILE A 210 25.92 -9.22 13.23
N LEU A 211 27.08 -9.02 13.85
CA LEU A 211 28.38 -9.38 13.25
C LEU A 211 28.53 -10.90 13.05
N ARG A 212 27.99 -11.71 13.97
CA ARG A 212 28.00 -13.18 13.85
C ARG A 212 27.07 -13.70 12.75
N ASP A 213 25.94 -13.02 12.51
CA ASP A 213 24.99 -13.37 11.44
C ASP A 213 25.58 -13.08 10.05
N ASP A 214 26.37 -12.01 9.95
CA ASP A 214 26.90 -11.55 8.68
C ASP A 214 28.13 -10.66 8.89
N GLU A 215 29.34 -11.20 8.68
CA GLU A 215 30.57 -10.41 8.72
C GLU A 215 30.58 -9.31 7.64
N SER A 216 29.86 -9.53 6.53
CA SER A 216 29.65 -8.51 5.48
C SER A 216 28.61 -7.46 5.86
N LYS A 217 27.88 -7.57 6.98
CA LYS A 217 27.22 -6.36 7.54
C LYS A 217 28.23 -5.34 8.08
N GLY A 218 29.52 -5.68 8.11
CA GLY A 218 30.65 -4.75 8.20
C GLY A 218 31.16 -4.19 6.86
N ALA A 219 30.74 -4.73 5.70
CA ALA A 219 31.21 -4.36 4.37
C ALA A 219 30.08 -4.44 3.30
N ASP A 220 29.75 -3.29 2.72
CA ASP A 220 28.63 -3.02 1.81
C ASP A 220 28.24 -4.09 0.75
N ARG A 221 26.92 -4.32 0.68
CA ARG A 221 26.06 -4.77 -0.45
C ARG A 221 25.92 -6.27 -0.76
N ALA A 222 24.65 -6.68 -0.87
CA ALA A 222 24.25 -7.88 -1.57
C ALA A 222 24.34 -7.64 -3.08
N ASP A 223 25.21 -8.36 -3.78
CA ASP A 223 25.42 -8.19 -5.22
C ASP A 223 24.26 -8.76 -6.05
N ILE A 224 23.27 -7.91 -6.34
CA ILE A 224 22.40 -8.10 -7.50
C ILE A 224 23.23 -7.78 -8.74
N THR A 225 23.69 -8.81 -9.45
CA THR A 225 24.48 -8.63 -10.67
C THR A 225 23.58 -8.27 -11.86
N LEU A 226 24.08 -7.46 -12.80
CA LEU A 226 23.37 -7.14 -14.05
C LEU A 226 22.92 -8.39 -14.83
N ALA A 227 23.68 -9.47 -14.72
CA ALA A 227 23.32 -10.77 -15.29
C ALA A 227 22.05 -11.36 -14.66
N SER A 228 21.90 -11.28 -13.32
CA SER A 228 20.72 -11.81 -12.63
C SER A 228 19.46 -10.98 -12.93
N LEU A 229 19.62 -9.67 -13.11
CA LEU A 229 18.54 -8.79 -13.59
C LEU A 229 18.08 -9.17 -15.00
N LYS A 230 19.02 -9.38 -15.94
CA LYS A 230 18.69 -9.74 -17.33
C LYS A 230 17.91 -11.06 -17.42
N VAL A 231 18.29 -12.05 -16.62
CA VAL A 231 17.56 -13.33 -16.53
C VAL A 231 16.15 -13.12 -15.98
N ALA A 232 15.98 -12.32 -14.93
CA ALA A 232 14.66 -12.04 -14.37
C ALA A 232 13.74 -11.30 -15.36
N PHE A 233 14.24 -10.27 -16.04
CA PHE A 233 13.46 -9.53 -17.04
C PHE A 233 13.07 -10.35 -18.28
N SER A 234 13.78 -11.44 -18.55
CA SER A 234 13.45 -12.37 -19.65
C SER A 234 12.35 -13.36 -19.28
N ASP A 235 11.97 -13.45 -17.99
CA ASP A 235 10.95 -14.38 -17.53
C ASP A 235 9.54 -13.80 -17.71
N VAL A 236 8.84 -14.27 -18.76
CA VAL A 236 7.47 -13.85 -19.09
C VAL A 236 6.49 -14.03 -17.93
N ARG A 237 6.73 -14.99 -17.01
CA ARG A 237 5.85 -15.23 -15.87
C ARG A 237 5.80 -14.04 -14.92
N LEU A 238 6.95 -13.38 -14.70
CA LEU A 238 7.03 -12.21 -13.84
C LEU A 238 6.23 -11.03 -14.42
N TRP A 239 6.30 -10.84 -15.74
CA TRP A 239 5.50 -9.83 -16.45
C TRP A 239 4.00 -10.10 -16.36
N LEU A 240 3.57 -11.35 -16.45
CA LEU A 240 2.15 -11.71 -16.32
C LEU A 240 1.62 -11.41 -14.91
N HIS A 241 2.38 -11.74 -13.86
CA HIS A 241 2.01 -11.41 -12.48
C HIS A 241 2.00 -9.90 -12.21
N MET A 242 2.95 -9.15 -12.78
CA MET A 242 2.95 -7.69 -12.74
C MET A 242 1.72 -7.11 -13.44
N LEU A 243 1.39 -7.60 -14.63
CA LEU A 243 0.22 -7.17 -15.38
C LEU A 243 -1.08 -7.48 -14.63
N LEU A 244 -1.15 -8.62 -13.94
CA LEU A 244 -2.32 -8.99 -13.14
C LEU A 244 -2.51 -8.02 -11.98
N ASN A 245 -1.45 -7.62 -11.29
CA ASN A 245 -1.53 -6.60 -10.25
C ASN A 245 -1.87 -5.21 -10.82
N PHE A 246 -1.34 -4.85 -11.99
CA PHE A 246 -1.67 -3.59 -12.66
C PHE A 246 -3.16 -3.48 -12.97
N VAL A 247 -3.73 -4.47 -13.65
CA VAL A 247 -5.15 -4.46 -14.04
C VAL A 247 -6.04 -4.64 -12.80
N GLY A 248 -5.70 -5.59 -11.92
CA GLY A 248 -6.52 -5.95 -10.77
C GLY A 248 -6.56 -4.89 -9.67
N LEU A 249 -5.53 -4.04 -9.54
CA LEU A 249 -5.50 -2.98 -8.52
C LEU A 249 -5.90 -1.61 -9.03
N ALA A 250 -6.18 -1.44 -10.33
CA ALA A 250 -6.72 -0.18 -10.83
C ALA A 250 -8.01 0.25 -10.10
N PRO A 251 -9.01 -0.62 -9.88
CA PRO A 251 -10.20 -0.24 -9.10
C PRO A 251 -9.89 0.21 -7.66
N LYS A 252 -8.81 -0.29 -7.04
CA LYS A 252 -8.39 0.07 -5.67
C LYS A 252 -8.18 1.57 -5.49
N GLY A 253 -7.41 2.18 -6.39
CA GLY A 253 -7.05 3.59 -6.26
C GLY A 253 -8.27 4.50 -6.25
N ALA A 254 -9.21 4.23 -7.14
CA ALA A 254 -10.43 5.00 -7.30
C ALA A 254 -11.40 4.82 -6.11
N ILE A 255 -11.66 3.57 -5.72
CA ILE A 255 -12.57 3.24 -4.61
C ILE A 255 -12.02 3.77 -3.28
N ALA A 256 -10.71 3.73 -3.06
CA ALA A 256 -10.10 4.24 -1.84
C ALA A 256 -10.28 5.76 -1.67
N ILE A 257 -10.21 6.53 -2.75
CA ILE A 257 -10.37 8.00 -2.71
C ILE A 257 -11.85 8.37 -2.61
N TYR A 258 -12.70 7.80 -3.46
CA TYR A 258 -14.08 8.25 -3.60
C TYR A 258 -15.08 7.45 -2.76
N GLY A 259 -14.67 6.37 -2.09
CA GLY A 259 -15.55 5.50 -1.30
C GLY A 259 -16.45 6.26 -0.32
N PRO A 260 -15.89 7.10 0.58
CA PRO A 260 -16.68 7.91 1.49
C PRO A 260 -17.66 8.85 0.76
N SER A 261 -17.21 9.50 -0.32
CA SER A 261 -18.03 10.42 -1.12
C SER A 261 -19.18 9.70 -1.85
N ILE A 262 -18.93 8.49 -2.35
CA ILE A 262 -19.95 7.63 -2.96
C ILE A 262 -21.01 7.27 -1.92
N ILE A 263 -20.61 6.85 -0.72
CA ILE A 263 -21.55 6.56 0.37
C ILE A 263 -22.34 7.82 0.75
N LYS A 264 -21.70 8.98 0.86
CA LYS A 264 -22.40 10.26 1.12
C LYS A 264 -23.44 10.57 0.05
N SER A 265 -23.14 10.30 -1.23
CA SER A 265 -24.06 10.52 -2.35
C SER A 265 -25.34 9.67 -2.29
N LEU A 266 -25.34 8.56 -1.53
CA LEU A 266 -26.52 7.74 -1.24
C LEU A 266 -27.49 8.40 -0.22
N GLY A 267 -27.17 9.59 0.29
CA GLY A 267 -27.98 10.32 1.26
C GLY A 267 -27.60 10.08 2.73
N PHE A 268 -26.38 9.61 2.99
CA PHE A 268 -25.82 9.57 4.35
C PHE A 268 -25.17 10.90 4.72
N SER A 269 -25.12 11.22 6.01
CA SER A 269 -24.39 12.39 6.49
C SER A 269 -22.88 12.22 6.26
N LYS A 270 -22.11 13.32 6.32
CA LYS A 270 -20.65 13.25 6.18
C LYS A 270 -20.00 12.34 7.24
N VAL A 271 -20.53 12.31 8.46
CA VAL A 271 -20.02 11.49 9.56
C VAL A 271 -20.36 10.02 9.31
N ASP A 272 -21.62 9.74 8.99
CA ASP A 272 -22.07 8.37 8.73
C ASP A 272 -21.36 7.78 7.52
N ALA A 273 -21.15 8.55 6.46
CA ALA A 273 -20.46 8.09 5.25
C ALA A 273 -19.02 7.61 5.54
N ASN A 274 -18.29 8.32 6.40
CA ASN A 274 -16.95 7.91 6.81
C ASN A 274 -16.97 6.69 7.75
N LEU A 275 -17.90 6.63 8.71
CA LEU A 275 -18.08 5.47 9.59
C LEU A 275 -18.40 4.20 8.78
N LEU A 276 -19.33 4.32 7.84
CA LEU A 276 -19.76 3.25 6.96
C LEU A 276 -18.65 2.84 5.99
N SER A 277 -17.84 3.79 5.49
CA SER A 277 -16.68 3.46 4.66
C SER A 277 -15.65 2.60 5.37
N ALA A 278 -15.49 2.76 6.69
CA ALA A 278 -14.56 1.94 7.47
C ALA A 278 -14.95 0.45 7.48
N VAL A 279 -16.25 0.13 7.39
CA VAL A 279 -16.76 -1.25 7.34
C VAL A 279 -16.17 -2.00 6.15
N GLY A 280 -16.12 -1.36 4.97
CA GLY A 280 -15.50 -1.92 3.78
C GLY A 280 -14.01 -2.21 3.96
N ASN A 281 -13.27 -1.27 4.56
CA ASN A 281 -11.82 -1.44 4.81
C ASN A 281 -11.52 -2.58 5.80
N VAL A 282 -12.32 -2.72 6.87
CA VAL A 282 -12.20 -3.84 7.81
C VAL A 282 -12.52 -5.17 7.13
N LEU A 283 -13.54 -5.18 6.27
CA LEU A 283 -13.94 -6.37 5.52
C LEU A 283 -12.81 -6.85 4.59
N VAL A 284 -12.07 -5.94 3.93
CA VAL A 284 -10.89 -6.30 3.13
C VAL A 284 -9.87 -7.09 3.95
N ILE A 285 -9.58 -6.66 5.18
CA ILE A 285 -8.59 -7.33 6.04
C ILE A 285 -9.05 -8.75 6.39
N VAL A 286 -10.30 -8.90 6.82
CA VAL A 286 -10.87 -10.20 7.21
C VAL A 286 -10.92 -11.15 6.02
N LEU A 287 -11.43 -10.70 4.87
CA LEU A 287 -11.54 -11.51 3.66
C LEU A 287 -10.17 -11.85 3.09
N SER A 288 -9.21 -10.92 3.07
CA SER A 288 -7.85 -11.18 2.58
C SER A 288 -7.18 -12.29 3.37
N PHE A 289 -7.33 -12.26 4.70
CA PHE A 289 -6.79 -13.32 5.56
C PHE A 289 -7.50 -14.65 5.34
N ALA A 290 -8.83 -14.66 5.27
CA ALA A 290 -9.62 -15.87 5.04
C ALA A 290 -9.26 -16.55 3.70
N LEU A 291 -9.16 -15.78 2.61
CA LEU A 291 -8.78 -16.31 1.29
C LEU A 291 -7.32 -16.77 1.27
N SER A 292 -6.41 -16.06 1.94
CA SER A 292 -5.00 -16.47 2.02
C SER A 292 -4.85 -17.81 2.75
N VAL A 293 -5.56 -18.00 3.87
CA VAL A 293 -5.59 -19.28 4.60
C VAL A 293 -6.20 -20.40 3.75
N GLY A 294 -7.27 -20.11 3.00
CA GLY A 294 -7.86 -21.05 2.05
C GLY A 294 -6.86 -21.48 0.97
N SER A 295 -6.17 -20.51 0.38
CA SER A 295 -5.14 -20.72 -0.64
C SER A 295 -3.95 -21.53 -0.13
N ASP A 296 -3.47 -21.25 1.08
CA ASP A 296 -2.39 -22.01 1.72
C ASP A 296 -2.80 -23.46 1.99
N LYS A 297 -4.03 -23.69 2.48
CA LYS A 297 -4.52 -25.04 2.79
C LYS A 297 -4.71 -25.91 1.55
N THR A 298 -5.13 -25.33 0.41
CA THR A 298 -5.34 -26.10 -0.81
C THR A 298 -4.08 -26.18 -1.69
N GLY A 299 -3.09 -25.32 -1.48
CA GLY A 299 -1.91 -25.20 -2.36
C GLY A 299 -2.25 -24.75 -3.79
N LEU A 300 -3.44 -24.17 -3.98
CA LEU A 300 -3.91 -23.67 -5.26
C LEU A 300 -3.89 -22.15 -5.14
N ARG A 301 -3.24 -21.44 -6.05
CA ARG A 301 -3.11 -19.98 -5.99
C ARG A 301 -3.96 -19.32 -7.06
N GLY A 302 -3.86 -19.79 -8.30
CA GLY A 302 -4.66 -19.30 -9.43
C GLY A 302 -6.17 -19.35 -9.16
N PRO A 303 -6.75 -20.47 -8.72
CA PRO A 303 -8.17 -20.55 -8.41
C PRO A 303 -8.64 -19.58 -7.32
N TRP A 304 -7.81 -19.32 -6.29
CA TRP A 304 -8.18 -18.37 -5.24
C TRP A 304 -8.08 -16.92 -5.70
N CYS A 305 -7.16 -16.60 -6.64
CA CYS A 305 -7.21 -15.34 -7.37
C CYS A 305 -8.51 -15.21 -8.18
N LEU A 306 -8.96 -16.28 -8.86
CA LEU A 306 -10.24 -16.26 -9.58
C LEU A 306 -11.43 -16.03 -8.63
N VAL A 307 -11.46 -16.66 -7.45
CA VAL A 307 -12.51 -16.43 -6.44
C VAL A 307 -12.56 -14.95 -6.04
N ALA A 308 -11.41 -14.32 -5.79
CA ALA A 308 -11.33 -12.90 -5.46
C ALA A 308 -11.88 -11.99 -6.59
N PHE A 309 -11.54 -12.29 -7.85
CA PHE A 309 -12.05 -11.52 -8.98
C PHE A 309 -13.53 -11.76 -9.24
N VAL A 310 -14.02 -13.00 -9.12
CA VAL A 310 -15.45 -13.34 -9.26
C VAL A 310 -16.28 -12.63 -8.19
N TRP A 311 -15.82 -12.60 -6.95
CA TRP A 311 -16.46 -11.81 -5.88
C TRP A 311 -16.60 -10.35 -6.28
N SER A 312 -15.52 -9.74 -6.75
CA SER A 312 -15.50 -8.32 -7.13
C SER A 312 -16.40 -8.04 -8.35
N ILE A 313 -16.42 -8.92 -9.34
CA ILE A 313 -17.30 -8.84 -10.52
C ILE A 313 -18.76 -8.97 -10.10
N ALA A 314 -19.08 -9.91 -9.21
CA ALA A 314 -20.45 -10.15 -8.77
C ALA A 314 -21.04 -8.91 -8.10
N PHE A 315 -20.31 -8.28 -7.17
CA PHE A 315 -20.80 -7.09 -6.47
C PHE A 315 -20.72 -5.81 -7.30
N ALA A 316 -19.72 -5.66 -8.18
CA ALA A 316 -19.71 -4.57 -9.15
C ALA A 316 -20.89 -4.68 -10.14
N GLY A 317 -21.14 -5.89 -10.65
CA GLY A 317 -22.25 -6.18 -11.56
C GLY A 317 -23.61 -5.99 -10.88
N ALA A 318 -23.77 -6.44 -9.64
CA ALA A 318 -24.97 -6.21 -8.85
C ALA A 318 -25.23 -4.70 -8.69
N LEU A 319 -24.21 -3.91 -8.35
CA LEU A 319 -24.33 -2.47 -8.20
C LEU A 319 -24.73 -1.77 -9.51
N CYS A 320 -24.14 -2.17 -10.64
CA CYS A 320 -24.54 -1.68 -11.97
C CYS A 320 -25.97 -2.06 -12.36
N GLY A 321 -26.41 -3.26 -11.95
CA GLY A 321 -27.73 -3.81 -12.28
C GLY A 321 -28.87 -3.34 -11.38
N LEU A 322 -28.60 -2.62 -10.29
CA LEU A 322 -29.62 -2.17 -9.36
C LEU A 322 -30.61 -1.20 -10.05
N PRO A 323 -31.94 -1.40 -9.89
CA PRO A 323 -32.95 -0.48 -10.39
C PRO A 323 -32.76 0.96 -9.89
N VAL A 324 -33.17 1.93 -10.71
CA VAL A 324 -33.24 3.33 -10.29
C VAL A 324 -34.19 3.44 -9.10
N GLY A 325 -33.75 4.08 -8.01
CA GLY A 325 -34.55 4.21 -6.79
C GLY A 325 -34.44 3.04 -5.81
N SER A 326 -33.49 2.12 -6.00
CA SER A 326 -33.18 1.08 -5.00
C SER A 326 -32.87 1.69 -3.64
N ASP A 327 -33.26 1.01 -2.56
CA ASP A 327 -33.02 1.47 -1.20
C ASP A 327 -31.52 1.75 -0.94
N LYS A 328 -31.25 2.83 -0.19
CA LYS A 328 -29.86 3.29 0.06
C LYS A 328 -29.02 2.27 0.84
N TRP A 329 -29.63 1.46 1.71
CA TRP A 329 -28.92 0.41 2.43
C TRP A 329 -28.56 -0.77 1.54
N VAL A 330 -29.39 -1.08 0.54
CA VAL A 330 -29.06 -2.08 -0.48
C VAL A 330 -27.89 -1.62 -1.33
N GLN A 331 -27.91 -0.36 -1.80
CA GLN A 331 -26.79 0.23 -2.54
C GLN A 331 -25.50 0.25 -1.71
N TYR A 332 -25.60 0.65 -0.43
CA TYR A 332 -24.50 0.63 0.51
C TYR A 332 -23.95 -0.79 0.75
N ALA A 333 -24.81 -1.79 0.96
CA ALA A 333 -24.38 -3.17 1.19
C ALA A 333 -23.62 -3.72 -0.02
N MET A 334 -24.12 -3.51 -1.24
CA MET A 334 -23.44 -3.94 -2.46
C MET A 334 -22.11 -3.21 -2.66
N PHE A 335 -22.08 -1.90 -2.43
CA PHE A 335 -20.84 -1.11 -2.49
C PHE A 335 -19.82 -1.59 -1.45
N THR A 336 -20.26 -1.87 -0.22
CA THR A 336 -19.40 -2.38 0.87
C THR A 336 -18.82 -3.74 0.51
N LEU A 337 -19.61 -4.67 -0.03
CA LEU A 337 -19.15 -5.99 -0.46
C LEU A 337 -18.17 -5.89 -1.64
N LEU A 338 -18.38 -4.95 -2.58
CA LEU A 338 -17.42 -4.62 -3.63
C LEU A 338 -16.12 -4.07 -3.03
N THR A 339 -16.19 -3.13 -2.09
CA THR A 339 -15.00 -2.57 -1.43
C THR A 339 -14.24 -3.63 -0.63
N GLY A 340 -14.94 -4.56 0.03
CA GLY A 340 -14.35 -5.70 0.73
C GLY A 340 -13.64 -6.68 -0.21
N GLY A 341 -14.08 -6.76 -1.46
CA GLY A 341 -13.43 -7.52 -2.55
C GLY A 341 -12.15 -6.88 -3.09
N ASN A 342 -11.89 -5.63 -2.71
CA ASN A 342 -10.82 -4.86 -3.30
C ASN A 342 -9.44 -5.35 -2.81
N ALA A 343 -8.53 -5.60 -3.75
CA ALA A 343 -7.16 -6.06 -3.52
C ALA A 343 -7.01 -7.46 -2.88
N LEU A 344 -8.07 -8.27 -2.77
CA LEU A 344 -8.00 -9.62 -2.21
C LEU A 344 -7.00 -10.54 -2.94
N SER A 345 -6.87 -10.37 -4.26
CA SER A 345 -5.96 -11.18 -5.08
C SER A 345 -4.48 -10.77 -4.95
N GLN A 346 -4.16 -9.60 -4.40
CA GLN A 346 -2.80 -9.06 -4.38
C GLN A 346 -1.84 -9.99 -3.62
N ALA A 347 -2.15 -10.30 -2.36
CA ALA A 347 -1.29 -11.13 -1.52
C ALA A 347 -1.13 -12.56 -2.08
N ILE A 348 -2.21 -13.12 -2.63
CA ILE A 348 -2.22 -14.46 -3.21
C ILE A 348 -1.37 -14.50 -4.49
N ASN A 349 -1.49 -13.48 -5.35
CA ASN A 349 -0.70 -13.35 -6.56
C ASN A 349 0.79 -13.18 -6.26
N ASP A 350 1.14 -12.33 -5.29
CA ASP A 350 2.52 -12.11 -4.87
C ASP A 350 3.13 -13.40 -4.29
N ALA A 351 2.36 -14.16 -3.50
CA ALA A 351 2.76 -15.48 -3.01
C ALA A 351 2.92 -16.50 -4.14
N TRP A 352 1.98 -16.52 -5.10
CA TRP A 352 2.00 -17.42 -6.25
C TRP A 352 3.26 -17.24 -7.10
N MET A 353 3.56 -15.99 -7.43
CA MET A 353 4.77 -15.63 -8.16
C MET A 353 6.02 -15.99 -7.34
N SER A 354 6.02 -15.66 -6.05
CA SER A 354 7.16 -15.88 -5.16
C SER A 354 7.53 -17.36 -5.01
N ILE A 355 6.53 -18.25 -4.93
CA ILE A 355 6.75 -19.71 -4.78
C ILE A 355 7.24 -20.31 -6.11
N ASN A 356 6.74 -19.81 -7.24
CA ASN A 356 7.09 -20.31 -8.56
C ASN A 356 8.38 -19.70 -9.15
N ALA A 357 9.01 -18.75 -8.45
CA ALA A 357 10.28 -18.17 -8.85
C ALA A 357 11.42 -19.21 -8.80
N THR A 358 12.21 -19.29 -9.86
CA THR A 358 13.22 -20.35 -10.05
C THR A 358 14.51 -20.13 -9.26
N THR A 359 14.82 -18.87 -8.95
CA THR A 359 16.01 -18.45 -8.21
C THR A 359 15.67 -17.37 -7.18
N PRO A 360 16.45 -17.21 -6.10
CA PRO A 360 16.24 -16.13 -5.14
C PRO A 360 16.26 -14.73 -5.77
N SER A 361 17.13 -14.52 -6.78
CA SER A 361 17.18 -13.24 -7.51
C SER A 361 15.91 -13.02 -8.34
N SER A 362 15.41 -14.04 -9.04
CA SER A 362 14.15 -13.95 -9.80
C SER A 362 12.96 -13.69 -8.86
N ARG A 363 12.94 -14.33 -7.69
CA ARG A 363 11.92 -14.10 -6.65
C ARG A 363 11.91 -12.64 -6.18
N SER A 364 13.09 -12.10 -5.86
CA SER A 364 13.23 -10.72 -5.40
C SER A 364 12.81 -9.71 -6.46
N VAL A 365 13.28 -9.89 -7.70
CA VAL A 365 12.92 -9.00 -8.83
C VAL A 365 11.43 -9.11 -9.15
N GLY A 366 10.90 -10.33 -9.16
CA GLY A 366 9.48 -10.58 -9.39
C GLY A 366 8.58 -9.93 -8.37
N LEU A 367 8.94 -9.94 -7.08
CA LEU A 367 8.17 -9.27 -6.03
C LEU A 367 8.18 -7.75 -6.23
N ALA A 368 9.35 -7.18 -6.59
CA ALA A 368 9.46 -5.76 -6.92
C ALA A 368 8.58 -5.40 -8.13
N MET A 369 8.60 -6.21 -9.19
CA MET A 369 7.72 -6.03 -10.36
C MET A 369 6.24 -6.11 -10.00
N ALA A 370 5.84 -7.09 -9.20
CA ALA A 370 4.46 -7.25 -8.76
C ALA A 370 3.97 -6.00 -8.01
N VAL A 371 4.78 -5.44 -7.11
CA VAL A 371 4.49 -4.20 -6.37
C VAL A 371 4.45 -2.98 -7.29
N MET A 372 5.36 -2.89 -8.28
CA MET A 372 5.30 -1.83 -9.30
C MET A 372 3.98 -1.88 -10.08
N GLY A 373 3.54 -3.08 -10.48
CA GLY A 373 2.24 -3.30 -11.11
C GLY A 373 1.10 -2.76 -10.24
N SER A 374 1.08 -3.11 -8.95
CA SER A 374 0.06 -2.65 -7.99
C SER A 374 -0.02 -1.11 -7.89
N ASN A 375 1.12 -0.43 -7.83
CA ASN A 375 1.18 1.03 -7.72
C ASN A 375 0.75 1.72 -9.02
N LEU A 376 1.21 1.22 -10.17
CA LEU A 376 0.81 1.73 -11.48
C LEU A 376 -0.69 1.54 -11.73
N GLY A 377 -1.23 0.40 -11.32
CA GLY A 377 -2.65 0.11 -11.37
C GLY A 377 -3.42 1.13 -10.55
N GLY A 378 -3.12 1.24 -9.26
CA GLY A 378 -3.76 2.20 -8.36
C GLY A 378 -3.72 3.64 -8.87
N LEU A 379 -2.60 4.05 -9.47
CA LEU A 379 -2.41 5.34 -10.14
C LEU A 379 -3.35 5.55 -11.33
N ALA A 380 -3.38 4.60 -12.27
CA ALA A 380 -4.27 4.64 -13.42
C ALA A 380 -5.74 4.67 -12.97
N GLY A 381 -6.04 3.94 -11.91
CA GLY A 381 -7.34 3.85 -11.25
C GLY A 381 -7.92 5.18 -10.77
N GLN A 382 -7.08 6.13 -10.34
CA GLN A 382 -7.57 7.39 -9.76
C GLN A 382 -8.46 8.19 -10.71
N GLN A 383 -8.29 7.99 -12.02
CA GLN A 383 -9.08 8.69 -13.04
C GLN A 383 -10.40 8.01 -13.41
N LEU A 384 -10.74 6.87 -12.79
CA LEU A 384 -11.96 6.12 -13.09
C LEU A 384 -13.22 6.91 -12.69
N PHE A 385 -13.21 7.52 -11.50
CA PHE A 385 -14.33 8.36 -11.04
C PHE A 385 -14.13 9.79 -11.53
N GLN A 386 -15.06 10.23 -12.38
CA GLN A 386 -15.11 11.58 -12.95
C GLN A 386 -16.42 12.26 -12.54
N GLU A 387 -16.36 13.57 -12.33
CA GLU A 387 -17.51 14.37 -11.91
C GLU A 387 -18.67 14.32 -12.92
N SER A 388 -18.35 14.23 -14.22
CA SER A 388 -19.32 14.10 -15.31
C SER A 388 -20.19 12.83 -15.25
N ASP A 389 -19.80 11.86 -14.43
CA ASP A 389 -20.49 10.57 -14.26
C ASP A 389 -21.25 10.47 -12.92
N SER A 390 -21.19 11.52 -12.10
CA SER A 390 -21.96 11.66 -10.87
C SER A 390 -23.47 11.73 -11.16
N PRO A 391 -24.36 11.23 -10.28
CA PRO A 391 -24.09 10.59 -8.97
C PRO A 391 -23.92 9.07 -9.04
N ARG A 392 -24.23 8.45 -10.19
CA ARG A 392 -24.30 6.98 -10.31
C ARG A 392 -22.97 6.33 -10.66
N TYR A 393 -22.06 7.09 -11.24
CA TYR A 393 -20.73 6.68 -11.67
C TYR A 393 -20.75 5.41 -12.56
N SER A 394 -21.72 5.34 -13.47
CA SER A 394 -21.98 4.16 -14.30
C SER A 394 -20.79 3.79 -15.19
N LYS A 395 -20.06 4.77 -15.75
CA LYS A 395 -18.86 4.52 -16.54
C LYS A 395 -17.73 4.01 -15.67
N ALA A 396 -17.57 4.55 -14.46
CA ALA A 396 -16.56 4.09 -13.52
C ALA A 396 -16.81 2.62 -13.11
N PHE A 397 -18.04 2.28 -12.72
CA PHE A 397 -18.38 0.90 -12.34
C PHE A 397 -18.32 -0.08 -13.51
N LEU A 398 -18.69 0.35 -14.73
CA LEU A 398 -18.48 -0.45 -15.94
C LEU A 398 -16.99 -0.70 -16.19
N ALA A 399 -16.14 0.32 -16.08
CA ALA A 399 -14.70 0.16 -16.23
C ALA A 399 -14.13 -0.78 -15.16
N ILE A 400 -14.59 -0.68 -13.91
CA ILE A 400 -14.21 -1.61 -12.83
C ILE A 400 -14.60 -3.05 -13.18
N LEU A 401 -15.82 -3.27 -13.70
CA LEU A 401 -16.29 -4.59 -14.13
C LEU A 401 -15.41 -5.16 -15.26
N LEU A 402 -15.04 -4.33 -16.24
CA LEU A 402 -14.18 -4.73 -17.35
C LEU A 402 -12.74 -5.04 -16.88
N LEU A 403 -12.19 -4.25 -15.96
CA LEU A 403 -10.86 -4.47 -15.39
C LEU A 403 -10.80 -5.78 -14.61
N TYR A 404 -11.75 -6.04 -13.72
CA TYR A 404 -11.82 -7.32 -13.02
C TYR A 404 -12.14 -8.48 -13.98
N GLY A 405 -12.99 -8.25 -14.98
CA GLY A 405 -13.29 -9.19 -16.04
C GLY A 405 -12.04 -9.59 -16.84
N ALA A 406 -11.14 -8.64 -17.12
CA ALA A 406 -9.86 -8.89 -17.80
C ALA A 406 -8.86 -9.67 -16.93
N CYS A 407 -9.00 -9.64 -15.59
CA CYS A 407 -8.17 -10.42 -14.69
C CYS A 407 -8.46 -11.92 -14.76
N ILE A 408 -9.69 -12.33 -15.13
CA ILE A 408 -10.07 -13.74 -15.29
C ILE A 408 -9.23 -14.43 -16.40
N PRO A 409 -9.27 -14.01 -17.67
CA PRO A 409 -8.47 -14.64 -18.72
C PRO A 409 -6.97 -14.51 -18.43
N LEU A 410 -6.51 -13.41 -17.84
CA LEU A 410 -5.09 -13.25 -17.48
C LEU A 410 -4.66 -14.28 -16.43
N THR A 411 -5.48 -14.52 -15.40
CA THR A 411 -5.23 -15.56 -14.41
C THR A 411 -5.21 -16.94 -15.05
N LEU A 412 -6.17 -17.25 -15.93
CA LEU A 412 -6.21 -18.51 -16.67
C LEU A 412 -4.98 -18.72 -17.56
N VAL A 413 -4.47 -17.66 -18.20
CA VAL A 413 -3.22 -17.71 -18.98
C VAL A 413 -2.03 -18.05 -18.08
N ILE A 414 -1.93 -17.43 -16.90
CA ILE A 414 -0.85 -17.73 -15.94
C ILE A 414 -0.94 -19.20 -15.50
N MET A 415 -2.14 -19.68 -15.14
CA MET A 415 -2.38 -21.09 -14.79
C MET A 415 -1.97 -22.03 -15.93
N TYR A 416 -2.32 -21.69 -17.17
CA TYR A 416 -1.95 -22.48 -18.35
C TYR A 416 -0.43 -22.51 -18.58
N VAL A 417 0.27 -21.39 -18.39
CA VAL A 417 1.74 -21.32 -18.48
C VAL A 417 2.39 -22.25 -17.47
N TYR A 418 1.95 -22.24 -16.21
CA TYR A 418 2.46 -23.15 -15.18
C TYR A 418 2.10 -24.61 -15.43
N TRP A 419 0.87 -24.88 -15.87
CA TRP A 419 0.45 -26.23 -16.26
C TRP A 419 1.31 -26.79 -17.40
N ARG A 420 1.57 -25.98 -18.44
CA ARG A 420 2.41 -26.37 -19.58
C ARG A 420 3.86 -26.61 -19.14
N ALA A 421 4.39 -25.78 -18.23
CA ALA A 421 5.72 -25.97 -17.66
C ALA A 421 5.82 -27.28 -16.86
N ASN A 422 4.82 -27.57 -16.03
CA ASN A 422 4.72 -28.83 -15.29
C ASN A 422 4.65 -30.05 -16.22
N ARG A 423 3.86 -29.96 -17.30
CA ARG A 423 3.73 -31.05 -18.28
C ARG A 423 5.03 -31.32 -19.03
N LYS A 424 5.78 -30.28 -19.42
CA LYS A 424 7.11 -30.42 -20.03
C LYS A 424 8.12 -31.04 -19.07
N SER A 425 8.11 -30.63 -17.80
CA SER A 425 9.00 -31.20 -16.79
C SER A 425 8.77 -32.69 -16.59
N ARG A 426 7.51 -33.14 -16.63
CA ARG A 426 7.12 -34.56 -16.54
C ARG A 426 7.49 -35.37 -17.77
N ALA A 427 7.38 -34.78 -18.96
CA ALA A 427 7.73 -35.47 -20.22
C ALA A 427 9.25 -35.63 -20.39
N GLY A 428 10.06 -34.68 -19.90
CA GLY A 428 11.53 -34.74 -19.96
C GLY A 428 12.17 -35.69 -18.94
N THR A 429 11.47 -36.01 -17.84
CA THR A 429 11.96 -36.97 -16.83
C THR A 429 11.78 -38.43 -17.26
N THR A 430 10.89 -38.71 -18.22
CA THR A 430 10.76 -40.04 -18.82
C THR A 430 11.91 -40.42 -19.77
N GLU A 431 12.79 -39.47 -20.15
CA GLU A 431 13.92 -39.72 -21.07
C GLU A 431 15.31 -39.71 -20.41
N ASN A 432 15.49 -39.18 -19.19
CA ASN A 432 16.79 -39.15 -18.51
C ASN A 432 16.64 -39.34 -16.98
N ASP A 433 17.24 -40.43 -16.50
CA ASP A 433 17.46 -40.93 -15.13
C ASP A 433 16.89 -40.20 -13.89
N GLY A 434 16.34 -41.02 -12.98
CA GLY A 434 15.83 -40.61 -11.69
C GLY A 434 16.94 -40.22 -10.70
N ALA A 435 16.92 -38.96 -10.24
CA ALA A 435 17.47 -38.53 -8.94
C ALA A 435 17.29 -37.02 -8.64
N VAL A 436 16.73 -36.21 -9.55
CA VAL A 436 16.53 -34.78 -9.28
C VAL A 436 15.07 -34.52 -8.91
N GLY A 437 14.82 -34.16 -7.64
CA GLY A 437 13.48 -33.96 -7.10
C GLY A 437 12.59 -33.09 -8.00
N GLU A 438 11.38 -33.59 -8.29
CA GLU A 438 10.38 -32.92 -9.12
C GLU A 438 10.09 -31.50 -8.60
N ARG A 439 10.49 -30.47 -9.35
CA ARG A 439 10.04 -29.11 -9.07
C ARG A 439 8.68 -28.90 -9.75
N ARG A 440 7.60 -29.04 -8.97
CA ARG A 440 6.23 -28.80 -9.42
C ARG A 440 5.86 -27.33 -9.16
N PHE A 441 5.45 -26.62 -10.21
CA PHE A 441 4.91 -25.26 -10.07
C PHE A 441 3.46 -25.32 -9.55
N ASP A 442 3.14 -24.42 -8.64
CA ASP A 442 1.77 -24.25 -8.14
C ASP A 442 0.90 -23.59 -9.21
N LEU A 443 -0.33 -24.09 -9.34
CA LEU A 443 -1.33 -23.60 -10.30
C LEU A 443 -2.17 -22.45 -9.75
#